data_AF-A0AAE2D389-F1
#
_entry.id   AF-A0AAE2D389-F1
#
_cell.length_a   1.000
_cell.length_b   1.000
_cell.length_c   1.000
_cell.angle_alpha   90.00
_cell.angle_beta   90.00
_cell.angle_gamma   90.00
#
_symmetry.space_group_name_H-M   'P 1'
#
loop_
_entity.id
_entity.type
_entity.pdbx_description
1 polymer ?
#
loop_
_entity_poly.entity_id
_entity_poly.type
_entity_poly.pdbx_seq_one_letter_code
_entity_poly.pdbx_strand_id
1 'polypeptide(L)'
;MVEKFCRTYCFNDGECTSCPIQEPLHLTKCLGCICPREWTGDRCEERIKFLPIHVKHEYQQIPIGIMIGVFITCIMLLIIFVVIKYEVLKKLWIKSKMYIERDRSKNDSVSFRYETYSNN
;
A
#
# COMPACT_ATOMS: atom_id res chain seq x y z
N MET A 1 60.38 -10.61 17.28
CA MET A 1 60.07 -9.23 17.73
C MET A 1 59.35 -8.40 16.67
N VAL A 2 59.70 -8.55 15.39
CA VAL A 2 59.07 -7.91 14.21
C VAL A 2 57.56 -8.13 14.12
N GLU A 3 57.09 -9.35 14.42
CA GLU A 3 55.68 -9.72 14.31
C GLU A 3 54.77 -8.97 15.30
N LYS A 4 55.31 -8.56 16.46
CA LYS A 4 54.52 -7.94 17.53
C LYS A 4 54.14 -6.49 17.21
N PHE A 5 55.03 -5.74 16.57
CA PHE A 5 54.78 -4.35 16.19
C PHE A 5 53.74 -4.22 15.08
N CYS A 6 53.74 -5.18 14.15
CA CYS A 6 52.79 -5.18 13.06
C CYS A 6 51.36 -5.53 13.52
N ARG A 7 51.23 -6.44 14.49
CA ARG A 7 49.95 -6.75 15.14
C ARG A 7 49.35 -5.58 15.91
N THR A 8 50.16 -4.64 16.40
CA THR A 8 49.68 -3.45 17.12
C THR A 8 49.39 -2.24 16.22
N TYR A 9 49.65 -2.34 14.92
CA TYR A 9 49.41 -1.22 13.99
C TYR A 9 47.91 -1.05 13.70
N CYS A 10 47.17 -2.13 13.49
CA CYS A 10 45.72 -2.08 13.28
C CYS A 10 45.01 -2.08 14.65
N PHE A 11 44.01 -1.22 14.82
CA PHE A 11 43.17 -1.15 16.02
C PHE A 11 41.96 -2.08 15.91
N ASN A 12 41.28 -2.32 17.03
CA ASN A 12 39.98 -3.01 17.10
C ASN A 12 39.93 -4.35 16.34
N ASP A 13 40.93 -5.20 16.58
CA ASP A 13 41.07 -6.53 15.95
C ASP A 13 41.21 -6.50 14.42
N GLY A 14 41.70 -5.39 13.86
CA GLY A 14 42.05 -5.31 12.44
C GLY A 14 43.26 -6.19 12.09
N GLU A 15 43.20 -6.85 10.94
CA GLU A 15 44.28 -7.72 10.46
C GLU A 15 45.22 -6.96 9.52
N CYS A 16 46.52 -7.08 9.72
CA CYS A 16 47.49 -6.45 8.82
C CYS A 16 47.68 -7.27 7.54
N THR A 17 47.52 -6.63 6.38
CA THR A 17 47.66 -7.30 5.07
C THR A 17 49.09 -7.67 4.71
N SER A 18 50.06 -6.84 5.08
CA SER A 18 51.48 -7.12 4.84
C SER A 18 52.39 -6.30 5.75
N CYS A 19 53.46 -6.94 6.23
CA CYS A 19 54.43 -6.39 7.18
C CYS A 19 55.84 -6.36 6.59
N PRO A 20 56.14 -5.42 5.68
CA PRO A 20 57.48 -5.29 5.15
C PRO A 20 58.45 -4.78 6.24
N ILE A 21 59.65 -5.35 6.27
CA ILE A 21 60.75 -4.84 7.10
C ILE A 21 61.45 -3.76 6.29
N GLN A 22 61.35 -2.50 6.70
CA GLN A 22 62.09 -1.39 6.07
C GLN A 22 63.45 -1.20 6.77
N GLU A 23 64.53 -1.61 6.09
CA GLU A 23 65.90 -1.19 6.41
C GLU A 23 66.15 0.21 5.81
N PRO A 24 66.88 1.13 6.48
CA PRO A 24 67.80 0.92 7.60
C PRO A 24 67.25 1.30 8.99
N LEU A 25 65.94 1.60 9.14
CA LEU A 25 65.36 2.10 10.40
C LEU A 25 64.55 1.09 11.23
N HIS A 26 64.47 -0.19 10.83
CA HIS A 26 63.66 -1.21 11.52
C HIS A 26 62.21 -0.75 11.81
N LEU A 27 61.68 0.19 11.02
CA LEU A 27 60.34 0.71 11.23
C LEU A 27 59.36 -0.25 10.57
N THR A 28 58.68 -1.05 11.39
CA THR A 28 57.66 -1.99 10.93
C THR A 28 56.35 -1.24 10.80
N LYS A 29 56.01 -0.85 9.56
CA LYS A 29 54.71 -0.26 9.25
C LYS A 29 53.89 -1.29 8.48
N CYS A 30 52.68 -1.58 8.96
CA CYS A 30 51.73 -2.36 8.18
C CYS A 30 51.37 -1.59 6.90
N LEU A 31 51.35 -2.25 5.74
CA LEU A 31 51.02 -1.61 4.47
C LEU A 31 49.54 -1.21 4.40
N GLY A 32 48.67 -1.93 5.09
CA GLY A 32 47.23 -1.64 5.17
C GLY A 32 46.50 -2.64 6.07
N CYS A 33 45.41 -2.19 6.70
CA CYS A 33 44.60 -2.98 7.62
C CYS A 33 43.31 -3.48 6.96
N ILE A 34 42.94 -4.73 7.23
CA ILE A 34 41.61 -5.27 6.97
C ILE A 34 40.78 -5.07 8.23
N CYS A 35 39.74 -4.25 8.13
CA CYS A 35 38.90 -3.91 9.27
C CYS A 35 37.70 -4.86 9.41
N PRO A 36 37.30 -5.20 10.65
CA PRO A 36 36.05 -5.90 10.90
C PRO A 36 34.84 -5.07 10.44
N ARG A 37 33.69 -5.73 10.23
CA ARG A 37 32.47 -5.10 9.69
C ARG A 37 31.95 -3.87 10.44
N GLU A 38 32.34 -3.68 11.69
CA GLU A 38 31.91 -2.55 12.52
C GLU A 38 32.92 -1.38 12.55
N TRP A 39 34.08 -1.53 11.92
CA TRP A 39 35.19 -0.58 11.98
C TRP A 39 35.69 -0.20 10.57
N THR A 40 36.21 1.00 10.44
CA THR A 40 36.71 1.61 9.20
C THR A 40 37.87 2.56 9.54
N GLY A 41 38.46 3.19 8.51
CA GLY A 41 39.66 4.01 8.62
C GLY A 41 40.93 3.23 8.28
N ASP A 42 42.03 3.95 8.04
CA ASP A 42 43.29 3.38 7.56
C ASP A 42 43.89 2.34 8.53
N ARG A 43 43.52 2.43 9.82
CA ARG A 43 43.97 1.54 10.89
C ARG A 43 42.80 0.93 11.67
N CYS A 44 41.58 0.96 11.15
CA CYS A 44 40.37 0.47 11.82
C CYS A 44 40.03 1.20 13.13
N GLU A 45 40.45 2.46 13.23
CA GLU A 45 40.26 3.32 14.40
C GLU A 45 38.85 3.93 14.48
N GLU A 46 38.14 3.99 13.34
CA GLU A 46 36.82 4.61 13.27
C GLU A 46 35.73 3.55 13.35
N ARG A 47 34.76 3.72 14.26
CA ARG A 47 33.59 2.85 14.26
C ARG A 47 32.67 3.27 13.11
N ILE A 48 32.23 2.32 12.31
CA ILE A 48 31.15 2.55 11.33
C ILE A 48 29.92 2.91 12.14
N LYS A 49 29.64 4.21 12.21
CA LYS A 49 28.31 4.68 12.57
C LYS A 49 27.43 4.24 11.42
N PHE A 50 26.79 3.08 11.58
CA PHE A 50 25.50 2.88 10.96
C PHE A 50 24.67 4.04 11.47
N LEU A 51 24.64 5.13 10.70
CA LEU A 51 23.56 6.09 10.80
C LEU A 51 22.34 5.17 10.82
N PRO A 52 21.52 5.16 11.89
CA PRO A 52 20.21 4.62 11.72
C PRO A 52 19.72 5.44 10.54
N ILE A 53 19.60 4.78 9.40
CA ILE A 53 18.73 5.25 8.35
C ILE A 53 17.38 5.08 9.06
N HIS A 54 17.06 6.03 9.93
CA HIS A 54 15.73 6.56 10.04
C HIS A 54 15.47 6.99 8.60
N VAL A 55 15.10 6.00 7.78
CA VAL A 55 14.11 6.17 6.76
C VAL A 55 12.96 6.72 7.58
N LYS A 56 12.97 8.04 7.78
CA LYS A 56 11.74 8.79 7.81
C LYS A 56 11.12 8.34 6.51
N HIS A 57 10.29 7.31 6.60
CA HIS A 57 9.13 7.25 5.77
C HIS A 57 8.49 8.61 6.01
N GLU A 58 8.86 9.60 5.19
CA GLU A 58 7.89 10.58 4.76
C GLU A 58 6.79 9.73 4.14
N TYR A 59 5.91 9.24 5.00
CA TYR A 59 4.54 9.00 4.62
C TYR A 59 4.17 10.32 3.96
N GLN A 60 4.18 10.33 2.62
CA GLN A 60 3.45 11.33 1.87
C GLN A 60 2.08 11.33 2.52
N GLN A 61 1.85 12.34 3.35
CA GLN A 61 0.59 12.53 4.03
C GLN A 61 -0.38 12.89 2.92
N ILE A 62 -0.92 11.86 2.26
CA ILE A 62 -2.17 12.01 1.53
C ILE A 62 -3.09 12.61 2.59
N PRO A 63 -3.50 13.88 2.42
CA PRO A 63 -4.17 14.57 3.49
C PRO A 63 -5.42 13.76 3.81
N ILE A 64 -5.56 13.36 5.07
CA ILE A 64 -6.63 12.47 5.54
C ILE A 64 -8.01 12.96 5.07
N GLY A 65 -8.15 14.29 4.90
CA GLY A 65 -9.33 14.92 4.30
C GLY A 65 -9.68 14.47 2.87
N ILE A 66 -8.70 14.21 2.00
CA ILE A 66 -8.96 13.72 0.63
C ILE A 66 -9.51 12.30 0.68
N MET A 67 -8.95 11.43 1.52
CA MET A 67 -9.44 10.05 1.67
C MET A 67 -10.88 10.01 2.17
N ILE A 68 -11.21 10.84 3.17
CA ILE A 68 -12.58 10.96 3.69
C ILE A 68 -13.52 11.53 2.62
N GLY A 69 -13.08 12.56 1.88
CA GLY A 69 -13.87 13.16 0.80
C GLY A 69 -14.20 12.18 -0.32
N VAL A 70 -13.23 11.39 -0.77
CA VAL A 70 -13.44 10.34 -1.79
C VAL A 70 -14.39 9.25 -1.27
N PHE A 71 -14.29 8.89 0.01
CA PHE A 71 -15.17 7.89 0.61
C PHE A 71 -16.63 8.38 0.68
N ILE A 72 -16.86 9.62 1.14
CA ILE A 72 -18.21 10.21 1.22
C ILE A 72 -18.82 10.38 -0.17
N THR A 73 -18.04 10.88 -1.14
CA THR A 73 -18.54 11.03 -2.53
C THR A 73 -18.92 9.69 -3.15
N CYS A 74 -18.13 8.63 -2.92
CA CYS A 74 -18.45 7.29 -3.38
C CYS A 74 -19.77 6.77 -2.77
N ILE A 75 -19.97 6.95 -1.47
CA ILE A 75 -21.23 6.57 -0.79
C ILE A 75 -22.42 7.34 -1.36
N MET A 76 -22.29 8.65 -1.57
CA MET A 76 -23.37 9.47 -2.12
C MET A 76 -23.76 9.02 -3.53
N LEU A 77 -22.79 8.67 -4.38
CA LEU A 77 -23.06 8.14 -5.73
C LEU A 77 -23.80 6.80 -5.68
N LEU A 78 -23.44 5.91 -4.75
CA LEU A 78 -24.13 4.64 -4.56
C LEU A 78 -25.59 4.85 -4.11
N ILE A 79 -25.84 5.77 -3.18
CA ILE A 79 -27.20 6.11 -2.74
C ILE A 79 -28.01 6.64 -3.93
N ILE A 80 -27.47 7.57 -4.72
CA ILE A 80 -28.14 8.11 -5.91
C ILE A 80 -28.46 6.97 -6.90
N PHE A 81 -27.51 6.08 -7.16
CA PHE A 81 -27.73 4.94 -8.05
C PHE A 81 -28.89 4.04 -7.59
N VAL A 82 -28.94 3.72 -6.28
CA VAL A 82 -30.02 2.92 -5.70
C VAL A 82 -31.37 3.65 -5.80
N VAL A 83 -31.41 4.95 -5.50
CA VAL A 83 -32.64 5.77 -5.59
C VAL A 83 -33.16 5.83 -7.03
N ILE A 84 -32.27 6.02 -8.02
CA ILE A 84 -32.67 6.01 -9.44
C ILE A 84 -33.26 4.65 -9.82
N LYS A 85 -32.61 3.54 -9.46
CA LYS A 85 -33.12 2.19 -9.72
C LYS A 85 -34.48 1.99 -9.06
N TYR A 86 -34.63 2.43 -7.81
CA TYR A 86 -35.89 2.33 -7.07
C TYR A 86 -37.02 3.15 -7.73
N GLU A 87 -36.77 4.40 -8.12
CA GLU A 87 -37.77 5.24 -8.80
C GLU A 87 -38.18 4.68 -10.16
N VAL A 88 -37.23 4.12 -10.93
CA VAL A 88 -37.53 3.46 -12.21
C VAL A 88 -38.39 2.22 -11.98
N LEU A 89 -38.03 1.37 -11.01
CA LEU A 89 -38.81 0.17 -10.65
C LEU A 89 -40.20 0.55 -10.16
N LYS A 90 -40.31 1.58 -9.32
CA LYS A 90 -41.59 2.10 -8.83
C LYS A 90 -42.48 2.60 -9.96
N LYS A 91 -41.93 3.38 -10.91
CA LYS A 91 -42.68 3.86 -12.09
C LYS A 91 -43.14 2.72 -12.99
N LEU A 92 -42.30 1.70 -13.19
CA LEU A 92 -42.67 0.50 -13.95
C LEU A 92 -43.76 -0.30 -13.23
N TRP A 93 -43.66 -0.45 -11.91
CA TRP A 93 -44.63 -1.17 -11.11
C TRP A 93 -46.00 -0.50 -11.13
N ILE A 94 -46.05 0.83 -10.99
CA ILE A 94 -47.29 1.61 -11.10
C ILE A 94 -47.93 1.46 -12.50
N LYS A 95 -47.12 1.52 -13.57
CA LYS A 95 -47.62 1.28 -14.94
C LYS A 95 -48.15 -0.14 -15.10
N SER A 96 -47.44 -1.15 -14.62
CA SER A 96 -47.87 -2.55 -14.67
C SER A 96 -49.20 -2.76 -13.94
N LYS A 97 -49.36 -2.16 -12.76
CA LYS A 97 -50.61 -2.24 -11.99
C LYS A 97 -51.79 -1.67 -12.79
N MET A 98 -51.60 -0.54 -13.46
CA MET A 98 -52.63 0.08 -14.31
C MET A 98 -53.00 -0.79 -15.54
N TYR A 99 -52.05 -1.52 -16.12
CA TYR A 99 -52.36 -2.47 -17.21
C TYR A 99 -53.21 -3.64 -16.72
N ILE A 100 -52.86 -4.21 -15.56
CA ILE A 100 -53.58 -5.37 -14.98
C ILE A 100 -55.02 -4.97 -14.60
N GLU A 101 -55.23 -3.82 -13.97
CA GLU A 101 -56.57 -3.34 -13.61
C GLU A 101 -57.45 -3.07 -14.84
N ARG A 102 -56.88 -2.52 -15.92
CA ARG A 102 -57.60 -2.29 -17.17
C ARG A 102 -58.01 -3.61 -17.85
N ASP A 103 -57.13 -4.61 -17.87
CA ASP A 103 -57.43 -5.91 -18.46
C ASP A 103 -58.55 -6.64 -17.68
N ARG A 104 -58.50 -6.57 -16.35
CA ARG A 104 -59.55 -7.11 -15.47
C ARG A 104 -60.91 -6.46 -15.75
N SER A 105 -60.96 -5.13 -15.82
CA SER A 105 -62.21 -4.40 -16.13
C SER A 105 -62.76 -4.75 -17.51
N LYS A 106 -61.90 -4.97 -18.51
CA LYS A 106 -62.31 -5.39 -19.84
C LYS A 106 -62.91 -6.80 -19.81
N ASN A 107 -62.28 -7.75 -19.12
CA ASN A 107 -62.80 -9.11 -18.98
C ASN A 107 -64.15 -9.14 -18.25
N ASP A 108 -64.34 -8.33 -17.21
CA ASP A 108 -65.62 -8.21 -16.50
C ASP A 108 -66.73 -7.67 -17.43
N SER A 109 -66.42 -6.64 -18.23
CA SER A 109 -67.37 -6.08 -19.20
C SER A 109 -67.76 -7.06 -20.33
N VAL A 110 -66.81 -7.91 -20.73
CA VAL A 110 -67.01 -8.95 -21.74
C VAL A 110 -67.83 -10.10 -21.17
N SER A 111 -67.55 -10.54 -19.94
CA SER A 111 -68.35 -11.54 -19.22
C SER A 111 -69.80 -11.11 -19.09
N PHE A 112 -70.04 -9.87 -18.66
CA PHE A 112 -71.40 -9.32 -18.52
C PHE A 112 -72.17 -9.31 -19.85
N ARG A 113 -71.47 -9.04 -20.97
CA ARG A 113 -72.07 -9.06 -22.31
C ARG A 113 -72.46 -10.48 -22.74
N TYR A 114 -71.66 -11.50 -22.43
CA TYR A 114 -72.02 -12.88 -22.77
C TYR A 114 -73.23 -13.40 -21.99
N GLU A 115 -73.35 -13.05 -20.70
CA GLU A 115 -74.51 -13.43 -19.88
C GLU A 115 -75.82 -12.81 -20.38
N THR A 116 -75.77 -11.61 -20.97
CA THR A 116 -76.96 -10.95 -21.52
C THR A 116 -77.41 -11.53 -22.87
N TYR A 117 -76.51 -12.13 -23.66
CA TYR A 117 -76.87 -12.78 -24.92
C TYR A 117 -77.31 -14.23 -24.75
N SER A 118 -76.92 -14.92 -23.68
CA SER A 118 -77.27 -16.33 -23.46
C SER A 118 -78.65 -16.54 -22.80
N ASN A 119 -79.27 -15.49 -22.27
CA ASN A 119 -80.54 -15.56 -21.53
C ASN A 119 -81.77 -15.02 -22.32
N ASN A 120 -81.65 -14.85 -23.63
CA ASN A 120 -82.75 -14.57 -24.56
C ASN A 120 -82.83 -15.67 -25.62
#